data_AF-A0A424HLC7-F1
#
_entry.id   AF-A0A424HLC7-F1
#
_cell.length_a   1.000
_cell.length_b   1.000
_cell.length_c   1.000
_cell.angle_alpha   90.00
_cell.angle_beta   90.00
_cell.angle_gamma   90.00
#
_symmetry.space_group_name_H-M   'P 1'
#
loop_
_entity.id
_entity.type
_entity.pdbx_description
1 polymer ?
#
loop_
_entity_poly.entity_id
_entity_poly.type
_entity_poly.pdbx_seq_one_letter_code
_entity_poly.pdbx_strand_id
1 'polypeptide(L)' 'MNGVNIKDGENIERAINRFKKMMTRSRVLNEYRDRQEFTKPSEARREALKKSVREQRRRTRDNY' A
#
# COMPACT_ATOMS: atom_id res chain seq x y z
N MET A 1 14.39 -6.48 -8.64
CA MET A 1 14.57 -5.06 -9.01
C MET A 1 13.32 -4.60 -9.72
N ASN A 2 12.65 -3.56 -9.20
CA ASN A 2 11.41 -3.05 -9.78
C ASN A 2 11.76 -1.95 -10.78
N GLY A 3 12.01 -2.32 -12.03
CA GLY A 3 12.27 -1.39 -13.14
C GLY A 3 11.12 -1.38 -14.14
N VAL A 4 10.84 -0.21 -14.74
CA VAL A 4 9.91 -0.11 -15.87
C VAL A 4 10.73 -0.01 -17.15
N ASN A 5 10.63 -1.03 -18.00
CA ASN A 5 11.25 -0.98 -19.33
C ASN A 5 10.43 -0.04 -20.22
N ILE A 6 11.12 0.91 -20.86
CA ILE A 6 10.54 1.84 -21.83
C ILE A 6 10.87 1.29 -23.23
N LYS A 7 9.87 1.23 -24.12
CA LYS A 7 10.08 0.85 -25.52
C LYS A 7 10.34 2.11 -26.37
N ASP A 8 11.05 1.95 -27.49
CA ASP A 8 11.31 3.05 -28.41
C ASP A 8 9.99 3.64 -28.96
N GLY A 9 9.85 4.96 -28.88
CA GLY A 9 8.64 5.70 -29.26
C GLY A 9 7.59 5.87 -28.16
N GLU A 10 7.84 5.38 -26.94
CA GLU A 10 6.91 5.60 -25.83
C GLU A 10 7.02 7.03 -25.24
N ASN A 11 5.88 7.68 -25.02
CA ASN A 11 5.83 8.93 -24.28
C ASN A 11 6.31 8.75 -22.83
N ILE A 12 7.38 9.47 -22.47
CA ILE A 12 8.05 9.46 -21.17
C ILE A 12 7.07 9.63 -20.00
N GLU A 13 6.04 10.46 -20.15
CA GLU A 13 5.04 10.70 -19.09
C GLU A 13 4.27 9.42 -18.73
N ARG A 14 3.99 8.56 -19.71
CA ARG A 14 3.30 7.28 -19.46
C ARG A 14 4.21 6.33 -18.70
N ALA A 15 5.50 6.28 -19.02
CA ALA A 15 6.49 5.48 -18.29
C ALA A 15 6.60 5.95 -16.82
N ILE A 16 6.67 7.26 -16.58
CA ILE A 16 6.69 7.83 -15.22
C ILE A 16 5.42 7.44 -14.44
N ASN A 17 4.26 7.53 -15.07
CA ASN A 17 3.00 7.18 -14.40
C ASN A 17 2.91 5.68 -14.07
N ARG A 18 3.41 4.80 -14.94
CA ARG A 18 3.53 3.36 -14.62
C ARG A 18 4.49 3.10 -13.47
N PHE A 19 5.63 3.77 -13.47
CA PHE A 19 6.61 3.65 -12.39
C PHE A 19 6.01 4.11 -11.05
N LYS A 20 5.33 5.27 -11.01
CA LYS A 20 4.61 5.75 -9.82
C LYS A 20 3.58 4.74 -9.34
N LYS A 21 2.74 4.20 -10.23
CA LYS A 21 1.74 3.17 -9.90
C LYS A 21 2.40 1.89 -9.37
N MET A 22 3.49 1.45 -9.99
CA MET A 22 4.26 0.28 -9.55
C MET A 22 4.83 0.49 -8.15
N MET A 23 5.42 1.66 -7.87
CA MET A 23 6.00 1.97 -6.56
C MET A 23 4.93 2.01 -5.47
N THR A 24 3.79 2.65 -5.74
CA THR A 24 2.64 2.66 -4.81
C THR A 24 2.09 1.25 -4.56
N ARG A 25 2.00 0.42 -5.61
CA ARG A 25 1.55 -0.99 -5.48
C ARG A 25 2.54 -1.83 -4.68
N SER A 26 3.84 -1.61 -4.88
CA SER A 26 4.89 -2.37 -4.22
C SER A 26 4.98 -2.10 -2.71
N ARG A 27 4.35 -1.02 -2.21
CA ARG A 27 4.32 -0.64 -0.79
C ARG A 27 5.68 -0.53 -0.08
N VAL A 28 6.78 -0.51 -0.83
CA VAL A 28 8.16 -0.46 -0.30
C VAL A 28 8.34 0.73 0.66
N LEU A 29 7.79 1.90 0.34
CA LEU A 29 7.87 3.06 1.23
C LEU A 29 7.08 2.89 2.53
N ASN A 30 5.98 2.13 2.51
CA ASN A 30 5.20 1.85 3.73
C ASN A 30 5.95 0.83 4.58
N GLU A 31 6.41 -0.27 3.98
CA GLU A 31 7.19 -1.28 4.70
C GLU A 31 8.47 -0.71 5.30
N TYR A 32 9.14 0.20 4.57
CA TYR A 32 10.32 0.88 5.09
C TYR A 32 9.98 1.68 6.34
N ARG A 33 8.91 2.50 6.31
CA ARG A 33 8.44 3.29 7.46
C ARG A 33 8.03 2.41 8.63
N ASP A 34 7.25 1.35 8.37
CA ASP A 34 6.78 0.42 9.40
C ASP A 34 7.94 -0.30 10.11
N ARG A 35 9.07 -0.49 9.42
CA ARG A 35 10.28 -1.12 9.96
C ARG A 35 11.27 -0.13 10.61
N GLN A 36 11.02 1.18 10.53
CA GLN A 36 11.93 2.17 11.17
C GLN A 36 11.91 2.06 12.69
N GLU A 37 10.83 1.55 13.27
CA GLU A 37 10.65 1.41 14.71
C GLU A 37 10.22 -0.02 15.08
N PHE A 38 10.50 -0.42 16.32
CA PHE A 38 10.01 -1.68 16.85
C PHE A 38 8.57 -1.52 17.36
N THR A 39 7.62 -2.11 16.65
CA THR A 39 6.23 -2.22 17.13
C THR A 39 6.06 -3.46 18.00
N LYS A 40 5.56 -3.28 19.23
CA LYS A 40 5.29 -4.41 20.13
C LYS A 40 4.18 -5.31 19.55
N PRO A 41 4.26 -6.65 19.70
CA PRO A 41 3.23 -7.56 19.18
C PRO A 41 1.82 -7.30 19.73
N SER A 42 1.71 -6.75 20.95
CA SER A 42 0.43 -6.36 21.53
C SER A 42 -0.20 -5.17 20.80
N GLU A 43 0.60 -4.20 20.39
CA GLU A 43 0.15 -3.00 19.69
C GLU A 43 -0.30 -3.33 18.28
N ALA A 44 0.49 -4.11 17.54
CA ALA A 44 0.12 -4.60 16.22
C ALA A 44 -1.22 -5.38 16.24
N ARG A 45 -1.41 -6.29 17.22
CA ARG A 45 -2.66 -7.04 17.39
C ARG A 45 -3.86 -6.12 17.68
N ARG A 46 -3.66 -5.10 18.53
CA ARG A 46 -4.71 -4.13 18.89
C ARG A 46 -5.14 -3.31 17.67
N GLU A 47 -4.21 -2.87 16.84
CA GLU A 47 -4.51 -2.12 15.62
C GLU A 47 -5.23 -2.95 14.57
N ALA A 48 -4.82 -4.22 14.40
CA ALA A 48 -5.50 -5.16 13.53
C ALA A 48 -6.98 -5.36 13.93
N LEU A 49 -7.26 -5.51 15.23
CA LEU A 49 -8.63 -5.62 15.75
C LEU A 49 -9.43 -4.33 15.51
N LYS A 50 -8.85 -3.15 15.78
CA LYS A 50 -9.53 -1.87 15.50
C LYS A 50 -9.86 -1.73 14.01
N LYS A 51 -8.97 -2.20 13.13
CA LYS A 51 -9.19 -2.20 11.68
C LYS A 51 -10.34 -3.14 11.31
N SER A 52 -10.38 -4.37 11.82
CA SER A 52 -11.43 -5.33 11.50
C SER A 52 -12.81 -4.85 11.92
N VAL A 53 -12.94 -4.26 13.12
CA VAL A 53 -14.21 -3.68 13.59
C VAL A 53 -14.66 -2.52 12.70
N ARG A 54 -13.75 -1.65 12.26
CA ARG A 54 -14.07 -0.56 11.31
C ARG A 54 -14.56 -1.10 9.97
N GLU A 55 -13.91 -2.14 9.44
CA GLU A 55 -14.33 -2.78 8.19
C GLU A 55 -15.68 -3.47 8.32
N GLN A 56 -15.93 -4.18 9.43
CA GLN A 56 -17.20 -4.81 9.72
C GLN A 56 -18.33 -3.79 9.76
N ARG A 57 -18.16 -2.70 10.52
CA ARG A 57 -19.14 -1.60 10.59
C ARG A 57 -19.44 -0.98 9.23
N ARG A 58 -18.42 -0.83 8.38
CA ARG A 58 -18.59 -0.33 7.01
C ARG A 58 -19.43 -1.29 6.18
N ARG A 59 -19.10 -2.59 6.19
CA ARG A 59 -19.86 -3.62 5.44
C ARG A 59 -21.31 -3.71 5.90
N THR A 60 -21.58 -3.68 7.20
CA THR A 60 -22.94 -3.72 7.73
C THR A 60 -23.76 -2.50 7.32
N ARG A 61 -23.12 -1.32 7.23
CA ARG A 61 -23.77 -0.09 6.77
C ARG A 61 -24.04 -0.11 5.27
N ASP A 62 -23.09 -0.58 4.46
CA ASP A 62 -23.23 -0.60 3.01
C ASP A 62 -24.18 -1.73 2.53
N ASN A 63 -24.58 -2.67 3.41
CA ASN A 63 -25.55 -3.75 3.16
C ASN A 63 -27.03 -3.37 3.45
N TYR A 64 -27.32 -2.08 3.64
CA TYR A 64 -28.66 -1.51 3.79
C TYR A 64 -28.79 -0.31 2.86
#